data_AF-A0AAE9ZGV2-F1
#
_entry.id   AF-A0AAE9ZGV2-F1
#
_cell.length_a   1.000
_cell.length_b   1.000
_cell.length_c   1.000
_cell.angle_alpha   90.00
_cell.angle_beta   90.00
_cell.angle_gamma   90.00
#
_symmetry.space_group_name_H-M   'P 1'
#
loop_
_entity.id
_entity.type
_entity.pdbx_description
1 polymer ?
#
loop_
_entity_poly.entity_id
_entity_poly.type
_entity_poly.pdbx_seq_one_letter_code
_entity_poly.pdbx_strand_id
1 'polypeptide(L)'
;MKSVDYLVRVHLLPQDLALAIKDENDRLYDTAKLYSFLIESNLLWRVWSIDTYGRVWVEINFVNDDDEEEFHTLMLDPGTYKEVEYDTYQVLET
;
A
#
# COMPACT_ATOMS: atom_id res chain seq x y z
N MET A 1 16.62 -11.94 -9.82
CA MET A 1 15.80 -10.75 -9.52
C MET A 1 14.37 -11.24 -9.48
N LYS A 2 13.65 -11.13 -8.35
CA LYS A 2 12.22 -11.49 -8.33
C LYS A 2 11.49 -10.45 -9.16
N SER A 3 10.69 -10.86 -10.15
CA SER A 3 9.85 -9.90 -10.87
C SER A 3 8.71 -9.48 -9.94
N VAL A 4 8.41 -8.19 -9.94
CA VAL A 4 7.36 -7.58 -9.11
C VAL A 4 6.28 -7.13 -10.08
N ASP A 5 5.49 -8.10 -10.53
CA ASP A 5 4.45 -7.91 -11.55
C ASP A 5 3.06 -8.23 -10.98
N TYR A 6 2.81 -7.81 -9.74
CA TYR A 6 1.51 -8.00 -9.10
C TYR A 6 1.05 -6.77 -8.32
N LEU A 7 -0.27 -6.70 -8.10
CA LEU A 7 -0.91 -5.69 -7.28
C LEU A 7 -1.20 -6.23 -5.89
N VAL A 8 -1.44 -5.31 -4.97
CA VAL A 8 -1.99 -5.63 -3.67
C VAL A 8 -3.26 -4.84 -3.40
N ARG A 9 -4.21 -5.49 -2.73
CA ARG A 9 -5.31 -4.82 -2.05
C ARG A 9 -5.04 -4.82 -0.56
N VAL A 10 -4.79 -3.66 0.01
CA VAL A 10 -4.68 -3.48 1.46
C VAL A 10 -6.09 -3.49 2.05
N HIS A 11 -6.30 -4.23 3.14
CA HIS A 11 -7.64 -4.46 3.69
C HIS A 11 -7.70 -4.58 5.22
N LEU A 12 -6.56 -4.44 5.92
CA LEU A 12 -6.52 -4.51 7.37
C LEU A 12 -5.54 -3.49 7.92
N LEU A 13 -5.94 -2.78 8.96
CA LEU A 13 -5.09 -1.88 9.72
C LEU A 13 -4.39 -2.69 10.84
N PRO A 14 -3.05 -2.70 10.92
CA PRO A 14 -2.32 -3.24 12.07
C PRO A 14 -2.83 -2.69 13.40
N GLN A 15 -2.74 -3.50 14.47
CA GLN A 15 -3.31 -3.15 15.76
C GLN A 15 -2.62 -1.95 16.41
N ASP A 16 -1.30 -1.85 16.29
CA ASP A 16 -0.52 -0.71 16.76
C ASP A 16 -0.89 0.57 16.00
N LEU A 17 -1.08 0.49 14.68
CA LEU A 17 -1.56 1.61 13.87
C LEU A 17 -3.00 2.03 14.21
N ALA A 18 -3.86 1.07 14.55
CA ALA A 18 -5.23 1.35 15.01
C ALA A 18 -5.30 2.08 16.36
N LEU A 19 -4.24 1.98 17.18
CA LEU A 19 -4.07 2.79 18.37
C LEU A 19 -3.46 4.15 18.03
N ALA A 20 -2.40 4.16 17.21
CA ALA A 20 -1.68 5.37 16.84
C ALA A 20 -2.56 6.40 16.12
N ILE A 21 -3.50 5.98 15.27
CA ILE A 21 -4.39 6.90 14.53
C ILE A 21 -5.29 7.77 15.44
N LYS A 22 -5.36 7.46 16.75
CA LYS A 22 -6.16 8.20 17.72
C LYS A 22 -5.36 9.27 18.47
N ASP A 23 -4.05 9.35 18.26
CA ASP A 23 -3.16 10.34 18.87
C ASP A 23 -2.22 10.92 17.81
N GLU A 24 -2.43 12.18 17.43
CA GLU A 24 -1.62 12.89 16.43
C GLU A 24 -0.15 13.05 16.84
N ASN A 25 0.17 12.87 18.13
CA ASN A 25 1.55 12.92 18.63
C ASN A 25 2.21 11.54 18.64
N ASP A 26 1.49 10.47 18.31
CA ASP A 26 2.09 9.14 18.17
C ASP A 26 3.01 9.12 16.95
N ARG A 27 4.22 8.57 17.13
CA ARG A 27 5.22 8.44 16.06
C ARG A 27 4.72 7.63 14.86
N LEU A 28 3.68 6.82 15.02
CA LEU A 28 3.09 5.99 13.97
C LEU A 28 1.82 6.61 13.36
N TYR A 29 1.42 7.81 13.79
CA TYR A 29 0.21 8.48 13.34
C TYR A 29 0.15 8.61 11.81
N ASP A 30 1.19 9.15 11.20
CA ASP A 30 1.25 9.34 9.74
C ASP A 30 1.23 8.01 8.98
N THR A 31 1.96 7.01 9.50
CA THR A 31 1.93 5.64 8.96
C THR A 31 0.52 5.05 9.03
N ALA A 32 -0.21 5.30 10.11
CA ALA A 32 -1.58 4.83 10.29
C ALA A 32 -2.56 5.54 9.35
N LYS A 33 -2.37 6.85 9.09
CA LYS A 33 -3.13 7.60 8.08
C LYS A 33 -2.93 7.02 6.69
N LEU A 34 -1.68 6.77 6.29
CA LEU A 34 -1.38 6.18 4.98
C LEU A 34 -2.02 4.78 4.85
N TYR A 35 -1.91 3.93 5.87
CA TYR A 35 -2.57 2.63 5.87
C TYR A 35 -4.08 2.73 5.70
N SER A 36 -4.71 3.65 6.43
CA SER A 36 -6.16 3.87 6.38
C SER A 36 -6.59 4.36 5.00
N PHE A 37 -5.83 5.29 4.41
CA PHE A 37 -6.02 5.73 3.04
C PHE A 37 -5.96 4.58 2.03
N LEU A 38 -4.99 3.66 2.16
CA LEU A 38 -4.91 2.49 1.28
C LEU A 38 -6.10 1.53 1.43
N ILE A 39 -6.64 1.38 2.65
CA ILE A 39 -7.80 0.50 2.95
C ILE A 39 -9.11 1.11 2.44
N GLU A 40 -9.27 2.42 2.62
CA GLU A 40 -10.46 3.16 2.18
C GLU A 40 -10.48 3.36 0.66
N SER A 41 -9.30 3.37 0.04
CA SER A 41 -9.18 3.38 -1.40
C SER A 41 -9.71 2.08 -2.01
N ASN A 42 -10.62 2.19 -2.97
CA ASN A 42 -11.07 1.05 -3.78
C ASN A 42 -10.03 0.63 -4.85
N LEU A 43 -8.84 1.23 -4.83
CA LEU A 43 -7.78 0.97 -5.80
C LEU A 43 -6.95 -0.24 -5.42
N LEU A 44 -6.24 -0.75 -6.43
CA LEU A 44 -5.18 -1.74 -6.25
C LEU A 44 -3.83 -1.03 -6.35
N TRP A 45 -2.89 -1.42 -5.50
CA TRP A 45 -1.60 -0.75 -5.36
C TRP A 45 -0.49 -1.58 -5.97
N ARG A 46 0.32 -0.96 -6.83
CA ARG A 46 1.48 -1.61 -7.41
C ARG A 46 2.55 -1.79 -6.35
N VAL A 47 3.07 -3.01 -6.23
CA VAL A 47 4.26 -3.24 -5.40
C VAL A 47 5.44 -2.55 -6.08
N TRP A 48 6.05 -1.62 -5.36
CA TRP A 48 7.20 -0.84 -5.83
C TRP A 48 8.49 -1.63 -5.63
N SER A 49 8.65 -2.29 -4.48
CA SER A 49 9.80 -3.14 -4.22
C SER A 49 9.49 -4.25 -3.21
N ILE A 50 10.33 -5.28 -3.24
CA ILE A 50 10.40 -6.30 -2.20
C ILE A 50 11.82 -6.27 -1.66
N ASP A 51 11.97 -6.02 -0.36
CA ASP A 51 13.30 -5.88 0.23
C ASP A 51 14.01 -7.22 0.45
N THR A 52 15.24 -7.17 0.96
CA THR A 52 16.08 -8.36 1.21
C THR A 52 15.48 -9.34 2.22
N TYR A 53 14.52 -8.89 3.03
CA TYR A 53 13.79 -9.72 4.01
C TYR A 53 12.45 -10.23 3.46
N GLY A 54 12.11 -9.92 2.21
CA GLY A 54 10.85 -10.30 1.60
C GLY A 54 9.68 -9.40 1.98
N ARG A 55 9.93 -8.22 2.55
CA ARG A 55 8.86 -7.28 2.92
C ARG A 55 8.43 -6.48 1.70
N VAL A 56 7.12 -6.34 1.55
CA VAL A 56 6.46 -5.69 0.40
C VAL A 56 6.37 -4.19 0.67
N TRP A 57 6.79 -3.38 -0.29
CA TRP A 57 6.70 -1.93 -0.25
C TRP A 57 5.85 -1.43 -1.41
N VAL A 58 4.95 -0.49 -1.11
CA VAL A 58 4.13 0.21 -2.10
C VAL A 58 4.50 1.69 -2.15
N GLU A 59 4.43 2.27 -3.35
CA GLU A 59 4.52 3.72 -3.55
C GLU A 59 3.12 4.31 -3.52
N ILE A 60 2.95 5.42 -2.78
CA ILE A 60 1.66 6.08 -2.57
C ILE A 60 1.82 7.54 -3.00
N ASN A 61 1.11 7.92 -4.06
CA ASN A 61 1.13 9.27 -4.60
C ASN A 61 -0.29 9.80 -4.64
N PHE A 62 -0.54 10.94 -4.01
CA PHE A 62 -1.86 11.59 -3.99
C PHE A 62 -1.73 13.10 -3.83
N VAL A 63 -2.82 13.82 -4.09
CA VAL A 63 -2.95 15.25 -3.80
C VAL A 63 -3.68 15.38 -2.47
N ASN A 64 -3.09 16.12 -1.52
CA ASN A 64 -3.65 16.29 -0.19
C ASN A 64 -4.76 17.37 -0.16
N ASP A 65 -5.31 17.62 1.03
CA ASP A 65 -6.41 18.58 1.20
C ASP A 65 -6.02 20.04 0.92
N ASP A 66 -4.71 20.34 0.88
CA ASP A 66 -4.14 21.65 0.55
C ASP A 66 -3.81 21.79 -0.96
N ASP A 67 -4.23 20.84 -1.80
CA ASP A 67 -3.93 20.76 -3.24
C ASP A 67 -2.43 20.59 -3.55
N GLU A 68 -1.67 20.03 -2.60
CA GLU A 68 -0.24 19.74 -2.74
C GLU A 68 0.00 18.25 -3.05
N GLU A 69 1.01 17.98 -3.89
CA GLU A 69 1.42 16.62 -4.24
C GLU A 69 2.23 15.98 -3.08
N GLU A 70 1.78 14.81 -2.63
CA GLU A 70 2.47 14.01 -1.63
C GLU A 70 2.94 12.66 -2.19
N PHE A 71 4.18 12.30 -1.88
CA PHE A 71 4.83 11.08 -2.34
C PHE A 71 5.39 10.31 -1.16
N HIS A 72 4.88 9.09 -0.95
CA HIS A 72 5.25 8.25 0.18
C HIS A 72 5.62 6.84 -0.26
N THR A 73 6.39 6.14 0.57
CA THR A 73 6.60 4.70 0.44
C THR A 73 6.21 4.03 1.74
N LEU A 74 5.38 2.99 1.66
CA LEU A 74 4.87 2.28 2.83
C LEU A 74 5.23 0.80 2.75
N MET A 75 5.81 0.29 3.83
CA MET A 75 5.99 -1.14 4.04
C MET A 75 4.66 -1.76 4.50
N LEU A 76 4.24 -2.83 3.83
CA LEU A 76 3.05 -3.58 4.20
C LEU A 76 3.39 -4.73 5.14
N ASP A 77 2.58 -4.88 6.18
CA ASP A 77 2.69 -5.91 7.18
C ASP A 77 2.05 -7.20 6.65
N PRO A 78 2.65 -8.37 6.91
CA PRO A 78 2.05 -9.63 6.50
C PRO A 78 0.62 -9.78 7.02
N GLY A 79 -0.30 -10.17 6.13
CA GLY A 79 -1.72 -10.35 6.47
C GLY A 79 -2.57 -9.08 6.38
N THR A 80 -1.98 -7.91 6.10
CA THR A 80 -2.76 -6.68 5.89
C THR A 80 -3.24 -6.47 4.47
N TYR A 81 -2.75 -7.29 3.53
CA TYR A 81 -3.04 -7.19 2.12
C TYR A 81 -3.26 -8.56 1.48
N LYS A 82 -3.91 -8.55 0.33
CA LYS A 82 -3.99 -9.67 -0.60
C LYS A 82 -3.29 -9.33 -1.89
N GLU A 83 -2.44 -10.25 -2.34
CA GLU A 83 -1.90 -10.21 -3.69
C GLU A 83 -3.04 -10.45 -4.69
N VAL A 84 -3.03 -9.63 -5.75
CA VAL A 84 -3.91 -9.73 -6.89
C VAL A 84 -2.99 -9.89 -8.09
N GLU A 85 -2.89 -11.14 -8.56
CA GLU A 85 -2.19 -11.44 -9.80
C GLU A 85 -2.93 -10.78 -10.97
N TYR A 86 -2.17 -10.18 -11.88
CA TYR A 86 -2.72 -9.82 -13.18
C TYR A 86 -2.63 -11.06 -14.07
N ASP A 87 -3.77 -11.63 -14.46
CA ASP A 87 -3.76 -12.57 -15.57
C ASP A 87 -3.29 -11.83 -16.83
N THR A 88 -2.18 -12.28 -17.41
CA THR A 88 -1.77 -11.87 -18.75
C THR A 88 -2.69 -12.58 -19.74
N TYR A 89 -3.77 -11.92 -20.15
CA TYR A 89 -4.61 -12.45 -21.22
C TYR A 89 -3.94 -12.17 -22.57
N GLN A 90 -3.79 -13.21 -23.39
CA GLN A 90 -3.41 -13.03 -24.79
C GLN A 90 -4.59 -12.38 -25.51
N VAL A 91 -4.38 -11.17 -26.05
CA VAL A 91 -5.29 -10.60 -27.03
C VAL A 91 -5.25 -11.51 -28.25
N LEU A 92 -6.41 -12.00 -28.70
CA LEU A 92 -6.52 -12.79 -29.93
C LEU A 92 -5.85 -12.01 -31.07
N GLU A 93 -4.72 -12.51 -31.58
CA GLU A 93 -4.14 -11.99 -32.82
C GLU A 93 -5.12 -12.28 -33.95
N THR A 94 -5.71 -11.22 -34.52
CA THR A 94 -6.51 -11.26 -35.75
C THR A 94 -5.65 -11.41 -36.99
#